data_AF-A0A843H575-F1
#
_entry.id   AF-A0A843H575-F1
#
_cell.length_a   1.000
_cell.length_b   1.000
_cell.length_c   1.000
_cell.angle_alpha   90.00
_cell.angle_beta   90.00
_cell.angle_gamma   90.00
#
_symmetry.space_group_name_H-M   'P 1'
#
loop_
_entity.id
_entity.type
_entity.pdbx_description
1 polymer ?
#
loop_
_entity_poly.entity_id
_entity_poly.type
_entity_poly.pdbx_seq_one_letter_code
_entity_poly.pdbx_strand_id
1 'polypeptide(L)'
;MKEYLYTNKKDNRVRLVIVDSNGRHTSKSYPRILMEKKLGRPLQSYEDVHHIDGNPSNNNISNLEIKIHGEHQKEHSLKYYDTIEICQICGKEFQMSKEKWQRFFSNMSRTKNKRRCLLTCSKSCAGKASSNKYPLMYKIENRLQELKF
;
A
#
# COMPACT_ATOMS: atom_id res chain seq x y z
N MET A 1 -35.29 -14.59 5.51
CA MET A 1 -33.91 -14.17 5.22
C MET A 1 -33.84 -13.83 3.74
N LYS A 2 -33.28 -12.67 3.36
CA LYS A 2 -33.14 -12.25 1.96
C LYS A 2 -31.67 -12.06 1.64
N GLU A 3 -31.24 -12.49 0.45
CA GLU A 3 -29.86 -12.36 0.00
C GLU A 3 -29.82 -11.72 -1.38
N TYR A 4 -28.92 -10.75 -1.59
CA TYR A 4 -28.70 -10.14 -2.89
C TYR A 4 -27.25 -9.67 -3.06
N LEU A 5 -26.80 -9.61 -4.32
CA LEU A 5 -25.49 -9.07 -4.66
C LEU A 5 -25.57 -7.54 -4.78
N TYR A 6 -24.54 -6.88 -4.25
CA TYR A 6 -24.38 -5.43 -4.28
C TYR A 6 -22.96 -5.08 -4.71
N THR A 7 -22.84 -4.25 -5.74
CA THR A 7 -21.56 -3.69 -6.18
C THR A 7 -21.41 -2.29 -5.61
N ASN A 8 -20.34 -2.07 -4.84
CA ASN A 8 -20.05 -0.76 -4.27
C ASN A 8 -19.41 0.15 -5.31
N LYS A 9 -20.04 1.31 -5.54
CA LYS A 9 -19.62 2.29 -6.55
C LYS A 9 -18.26 2.94 -6.26
N LYS A 10 -17.77 2.89 -5.01
CA LYS A 10 -16.49 3.52 -4.63
C LYS A 10 -15.27 2.65 -4.94
N ASP A 11 -15.37 1.34 -4.74
CA ASP A 11 -14.26 0.39 -4.86
C ASP A 11 -14.49 -0.67 -5.95
N ASN A 12 -15.65 -0.64 -6.63
CA ASN A 12 -16.11 -1.63 -7.61
C ASN A 12 -16.10 -3.08 -7.10
N ARG A 13 -16.17 -3.28 -5.78
CA ARG A 13 -16.18 -4.62 -5.18
C ARG A 13 -17.61 -5.13 -5.02
N VAL A 14 -17.81 -6.38 -5.42
CA VAL A 14 -19.08 -7.10 -5.25
C VAL A 14 -19.14 -7.69 -3.83
N ARG A 15 -20.27 -7.51 -3.16
CA ARG A 15 -20.57 -8.06 -1.84
C ARG A 15 -21.92 -8.79 -1.87
N LEU A 16 -22.04 -9.88 -1.12
CA LEU A 16 -23.33 -10.48 -0.79
C LEU A 16 -23.88 -9.79 0.45
N VAL A 17 -25.09 -9.24 0.36
CA VAL A 17 -25.82 -8.66 1.49
C VAL A 17 -26.88 -9.66 1.95
N ILE A 18 -26.86 -9.99 3.23
CA ILE A 18 -27.78 -10.89 3.90
C ILE A 18 -28.64 -10.05 4.84
N VAL A 19 -29.95 -10.12 4.68
CA VAL A 19 -30.94 -9.41 5.52
C VAL A 19 -31.68 -10.42 6.38
N ASP A 20 -31.58 -10.24 7.70
CA ASP A 20 -32.27 -11.09 8.68
C ASP A 20 -33.78 -10.77 8.75
N SER A 21 -34.52 -11.54 9.56
CA SER A 21 -35.97 -11.31 9.77
C SER A 21 -36.29 -9.99 10.48
N ASN A 22 -35.31 -9.42 11.18
CA ASN A 22 -35.44 -8.19 11.96
C ASN A 22 -34.98 -6.95 11.16
N GLY A 23 -34.62 -7.13 9.88
CA GLY A 23 -34.14 -6.06 9.01
C GLY A 23 -32.66 -5.68 9.19
N ARG A 24 -31.87 -6.44 9.97
CA ARG A 24 -30.42 -6.20 10.08
C ARG A 24 -29.72 -6.71 8.83
N HIS A 25 -28.76 -5.90 8.35
CA HIS A 25 -27.96 -6.20 7.17
C HIS A 25 -26.57 -6.67 7.59
N THR A 26 -26.16 -7.82 7.07
CA THR A 26 -24.77 -8.29 7.12
C THR A 26 -24.23 -8.32 5.69
N SER A 27 -22.98 -7.94 5.48
CA SER A 27 -22.36 -8.06 4.15
C SER A 27 -21.10 -8.91 4.20
N LYS A 28 -20.89 -9.72 3.16
CA LYS A 28 -19.71 -10.56 3.00
C LYS A 28 -19.13 -10.37 1.61
N SER A 29 -17.80 -10.36 1.50
CA SER A 29 -17.10 -10.22 0.21
C SER A 29 -17.50 -11.36 -0.74
N TYR A 30 -17.88 -11.04 -1.97
CA TYR A 30 -18.30 -12.04 -2.96
C TYR A 30 -17.16 -12.99 -3.37
N PRO A 31 -15.94 -12.50 -3.70
CA PRO A 31 -14.78 -13.39 -3.94
C PRO A 31 -14.52 -14.37 -2.79
N ARG A 32 -14.70 -13.91 -1.53
CA ARG A 32 -14.54 -14.75 -0.34
C ARG A 32 -15.52 -15.93 -0.37
N ILE A 33 -16.79 -15.66 -0.67
CA ILE A 33 -17.83 -16.70 -0.74
C ILE A 33 -17.53 -17.71 -1.85
N LEU A 34 -17.05 -17.26 -3.01
CA LEU A 34 -16.68 -18.16 -4.11
C LEU A 34 -15.55 -19.10 -3.70
N MET A 35 -14.52 -18.59 -3.02
CA MET A 35 -13.40 -19.41 -2.54
C MET A 35 -13.81 -20.36 -1.40
N GLU A 36 -14.65 -19.92 -0.46
CA GLU A 36 -15.19 -20.78 0.59
C GLU A 36 -16.01 -21.94 0.00
N LYS A 37 -16.83 -21.67 -1.02
CA LYS A 37 -17.59 -22.70 -1.75
C LYS A 37 -16.67 -23.68 -2.48
N LYS A 38 -15.62 -23.18 -3.14
CA LYS A 38 -14.62 -24.00 -3.83
C LYS A 38 -13.88 -24.94 -2.85
N LEU A 39 -13.54 -24.44 -1.67
CA LEU A 39 -12.80 -25.20 -0.65
C LEU A 39 -13.68 -26.12 0.19
N GLY A 40 -14.99 -25.90 0.22
CA GLY A 40 -15.91 -26.63 1.12
C GLY A 40 -15.73 -26.29 2.60
N ARG A 41 -15.01 -25.21 2.94
CA ARG A 41 -14.82 -24.72 4.31
C ARG A 41 -14.83 -23.19 4.37
N PRO A 42 -15.18 -22.58 5.51
CA PRO A 42 -14.95 -21.16 5.71
C PRO A 42 -13.46 -20.83 5.62
N LEU A 43 -13.15 -19.67 5.05
CA LEU A 43 -11.80 -19.11 5.11
C LEU A 43 -11.54 -18.62 6.53
N GLN A 44 -10.31 -18.80 6.98
CA GLN A 44 -9.84 -18.34 8.28
C GLN A 44 -9.72 -16.81 8.29
N SER A 45 -9.61 -16.23 9.49
CA SER A 45 -9.46 -14.78 9.67
C SER A 45 -8.15 -14.23 9.08
N TYR A 46 -7.13 -15.08 8.96
CA TYR A 46 -5.84 -14.76 8.34
C TYR A 46 -5.77 -15.12 6.86
N GLU A 47 -6.85 -15.56 6.22
CA GLU A 47 -6.89 -15.87 4.79
C GLU A 47 -7.66 -14.76 4.05
N ASP A 48 -6.96 -14.04 3.17
CA ASP A 48 -7.48 -13.00 2.28
C ASP A 48 -7.61 -13.53 0.84
N VAL A 49 -8.61 -13.05 0.10
CA VAL A 49 -8.78 -13.39 -1.33
C VAL A 49 -8.29 -12.22 -2.18
N HIS A 50 -7.32 -12.49 -3.04
CA HIS A 50 -6.74 -11.55 -3.99
C HIS A 50 -7.18 -11.86 -5.42
N HIS A 51 -7.35 -10.80 -6.21
CA HIS A 51 -7.54 -10.88 -7.67
C HIS A 51 -6.17 -10.85 -8.34
N ILE A 52 -5.83 -11.89 -9.10
CA ILE A 52 -4.53 -12.04 -9.77
C ILE A 52 -4.31 -10.91 -10.80
N ASP A 53 -5.35 -10.56 -11.56
CA ASP A 53 -5.33 -9.48 -12.55
C ASP A 53 -5.47 -8.06 -11.96
N GLY A 54 -5.65 -7.94 -10.64
CA GLY A 54 -5.90 -6.66 -9.97
C GLY A 54 -7.26 -6.02 -10.29
N ASN A 55 -8.15 -6.69 -11.01
CA ASN A 55 -9.49 -6.19 -11.36
C ASN A 55 -10.55 -6.72 -10.36
N PRO A 56 -11.10 -5.87 -9.48
CA PRO A 56 -12.05 -6.30 -8.44
C PRO A 56 -13.37 -6.87 -8.97
N SER A 57 -13.70 -6.58 -10.23
CA SER A 57 -14.93 -7.04 -10.89
C SER A 57 -14.81 -8.45 -11.49
N ASN A 58 -13.58 -8.93 -11.73
CA ASN A 58 -13.33 -10.25 -12.32
C ASN A 58 -13.36 -11.35 -11.26
N ASN A 59 -14.56 -11.85 -10.96
CA ASN A 59 -14.79 -12.86 -9.93
C ASN A 59 -14.68 -14.32 -10.44
N ASN A 60 -14.03 -14.54 -11.58
CA ASN A 60 -13.76 -15.90 -12.04
C ASN A 60 -12.88 -16.63 -11.03
N ILE A 61 -13.24 -17.86 -10.66
CA ILE A 61 -12.52 -18.64 -9.65
C ILE A 61 -11.03 -18.83 -9.99
N SER A 62 -10.68 -18.93 -11.28
CA SER A 62 -9.30 -19.03 -11.76
C SER A 62 -8.50 -17.72 -11.61
N ASN A 63 -9.18 -16.58 -11.45
CA ASN A 63 -8.56 -15.27 -11.22
C ASN A 63 -8.42 -14.93 -9.72
N LEU A 64 -8.85 -15.84 -8.83
CA LEU A 64 -8.82 -15.64 -7.39
C LEU A 64 -7.74 -16.52 -6.75
N GLU A 65 -6.95 -15.92 -5.86
CA GLU A 65 -5.95 -16.62 -5.06
C GLU A 65 -6.15 -16.30 -3.57
N ILE A 66 -5.77 -17.23 -2.69
CA ILE A 66 -5.77 -17.01 -1.23
C ILE A 66 -4.37 -16.60 -0.82
N LYS A 67 -4.27 -15.53 -0.03
CA LYS A 67 -3.03 -15.09 0.61
C LYS A 67 -3.19 -15.05 2.12
N ILE A 68 -2.08 -15.29 2.82
CA ILE A 68 -2.06 -15.15 4.28
C ILE A 68 -1.90 -13.68 4.65
N HIS A 69 -2.85 -13.19 5.45
CA HIS A 69 -2.84 -11.86 6.02
C HIS A 69 -1.55 -11.65 6.84
N GLY A 70 -0.76 -10.65 6.46
CA GLY A 70 0.48 -10.30 7.15
C GLY A 70 1.78 -10.76 6.47
N GLU A 71 1.75 -11.65 5.48
CA GLU A 71 2.95 -11.96 4.68
C GLU A 71 3.43 -10.71 3.92
N HIS A 72 2.50 -9.91 3.39
CA HIS A 72 2.80 -8.64 2.72
C HIS A 72 3.37 -7.57 3.67
N GLN A 73 2.96 -7.56 4.95
CA GLN A 73 3.50 -6.60 5.93
C GLN A 73 4.96 -6.90 6.29
N LYS A 74 5.33 -8.19 6.35
CA LYS A 74 6.73 -8.61 6.58
C LYS A 74 7.62 -8.25 5.40
N GLU A 75 7.17 -8.48 4.17
CA GLU A 75 7.92 -8.09 2.96
C GLU A 75 8.17 -6.57 2.88
N HIS A 76 7.17 -5.74 3.23
CA HIS A 76 7.36 -4.29 3.27
C HIS A 76 8.38 -3.83 4.33
N SER A 77 8.57 -4.58 5.41
CA SER A 77 9.52 -4.24 6.48
C SER A 77 10.98 -4.53 6.13
N LEU A 78 11.23 -5.47 5.21
CA LEU A 78 12.57 -5.90 4.76
C LEU A 78 13.11 -5.05 3.60
N LYS A 79 12.29 -4.15 3.04
CA LYS A 79 12.63 -3.34 1.86
C LYS A 79 13.78 -2.34 2.07
N TYR A 80 14.10 -1.99 3.31
CA TYR A 80 15.03 -0.89 3.61
C TYR A 80 16.21 -1.35 4.46
N TYR A 81 17.38 -0.82 4.16
CA TYR A 81 18.66 -1.07 4.80
C TYR A 81 19.42 0.25 4.99
N ASP A 82 20.47 0.21 5.80
CA ASP A 82 21.30 1.39 6.06
C ASP A 82 22.12 1.75 4.81
N THR A 83 22.08 3.02 4.40
CA THR A 83 22.84 3.54 3.26
C THR A 83 23.53 4.85 3.60
N ILE A 84 24.56 5.20 2.82
CA ILE A 84 25.12 6.55 2.79
C ILE A 84 24.49 7.28 1.61
N GLU A 85 23.86 8.42 1.88
CA GLU A 85 23.18 9.24 0.87
C GLU A 85 23.77 10.65 0.84
N ILE A 86 23.56 11.34 -0.27
CA ILE A 86 24.00 12.73 -0.46
C ILE A 86 22.84 13.68 -0.16
N CYS A 87 23.11 14.75 0.60
CA CYS A 87 22.12 15.77 0.87
C CYS A 87 21.82 16.58 -0.39
N GLN A 88 20.54 16.67 -0.79
CA GLN A 88 20.13 17.43 -1.98
C GLN A 88 20.21 18.96 -1.81
N ILE A 89 20.53 19.46 -0.62
CA ILE A 89 20.64 20.89 -0.32
C ILE A 89 22.10 21.34 -0.19
N CYS A 90 22.96 20.54 0.43
CA CYS A 90 24.35 20.93 0.70
C CYS A 90 25.40 19.98 0.13
N GLY A 91 25.01 18.87 -0.52
CA GLY A 91 25.94 17.90 -1.10
C GLY A 91 26.71 17.04 -0.08
N LYS A 92 26.48 17.20 1.22
CA LYS A 92 27.15 16.40 2.25
C LYS A 92 26.62 14.96 2.27
N GLU A 93 27.52 13.99 2.38
CA GLU A 93 27.20 12.61 2.69
C GLU A 93 26.67 12.44 4.12
N PHE A 94 25.66 11.58 4.29
CA PHE A 94 25.07 11.30 5.59
C PHE A 94 24.45 9.90 5.65
N GLN A 95 24.44 9.30 6.85
CA GLN A 95 23.86 7.98 7.06
C GLN A 95 22.32 8.05 7.10
N MET A 96 21.72 7.26 6.22
CA MET A 96 20.31 6.97 6.19
C MET A 96 20.05 5.57 6.74
N SER A 97 19.54 5.49 7.97
CA SER A 97 19.18 4.20 8.54
C SER A 97 17.90 3.64 7.91
N LYS A 98 17.70 2.33 8.03
CA LYS A 98 16.47 1.63 7.68
C LYS A 98 15.20 2.36 8.14
N GLU A 99 15.16 2.83 9.39
CA GLU A 99 13.99 3.50 9.98
C GLU A 99 13.74 4.86 9.32
N LYS A 100 14.83 5.59 9.00
CA LYS A 100 14.72 6.88 8.32
C LYS A 100 14.23 6.69 6.88
N TRP A 101 14.67 5.64 6.19
CA TRP A 101 14.15 5.26 4.88
C TRP A 101 12.66 4.92 4.91
N GLN A 102 12.24 4.06 5.84
CA GLN A 102 10.83 3.73 6.05
C GLN A 102 9.98 4.98 6.26
N ARG A 103 10.44 5.89 7.12
CA ARG A 103 9.74 7.16 7.38
C ARG A 103 9.71 8.06 6.15
N PHE A 104 10.82 8.17 5.42
CA PHE A 104 10.91 8.98 4.20
C PHE A 104 9.87 8.52 3.17
N PHE A 105 9.85 7.22 2.85
CA PHE A 105 8.91 6.66 1.87
C PHE A 105 7.45 6.68 2.35
N SER A 106 7.20 6.47 3.65
CA SER A 106 5.86 6.63 4.23
C SER A 106 5.36 8.07 4.12
N ASN A 107 6.21 9.07 4.40
CA ASN A 107 5.84 10.47 4.21
C ASN A 107 5.66 10.80 2.73
N MET A 108 6.50 10.23 1.87
CA MET A 108 6.41 10.40 0.44
C MET A 108 5.09 9.84 -0.11
N SER A 109 4.62 8.67 0.32
CA SER A 109 3.34 8.12 -0.14
C SER A 109 2.13 8.96 0.26
N ARG A 110 2.17 9.60 1.44
CA ARG A 110 1.09 10.45 1.98
C ARG A 110 1.08 11.87 1.43
N THR A 111 2.22 12.44 1.03
CA THR A 111 2.25 13.82 0.54
C THR A 111 1.66 13.94 -0.86
N LYS A 112 0.79 14.95 -1.05
CA LYS A 112 0.32 15.37 -2.38
C LYS A 112 1.42 16.08 -3.17
N ASN A 113 2.38 16.70 -2.49
CA ASN A 113 3.48 17.44 -3.11
C ASN A 113 4.80 16.69 -2.93
N LYS A 114 5.12 15.83 -3.90
CA LYS A 114 6.35 15.01 -3.90
C LYS A 114 7.63 15.85 -3.96
N ARG A 115 7.56 17.10 -4.47
CA ARG A 115 8.72 18.01 -4.53
C ARG A 115 9.26 18.41 -3.14
N ARG A 116 8.48 18.19 -2.07
CA ARG A 116 8.89 18.45 -0.68
C ARG A 116 9.56 17.25 0.00
N CYS A 117 9.58 16.08 -0.62
CA CYS A 117 10.26 14.90 -0.09
C CYS A 117 11.72 14.90 -0.55
N LEU A 118 12.58 15.57 0.22
CA LEU A 118 13.99 15.74 -0.12
C LEU A 118 14.88 15.04 0.89
N LEU A 119 15.89 14.33 0.39
CA LEU A 119 16.95 13.71 1.16
C LEU A 119 17.84 14.81 1.71
N THR A 120 17.79 15.00 3.02
CA THR A 120 18.51 16.07 3.71
C THR A 120 19.26 15.52 4.92
N CYS A 121 20.49 15.99 5.12
CA CYS A 121 21.35 15.51 6.19
C CYS A 121 20.98 16.05 7.58
N SER A 122 20.15 17.10 7.67
CA SER A 122 19.81 17.77 8.94
C SER A 122 18.49 18.53 8.90
N LYS A 123 17.95 18.86 10.08
CA LYS A 123 16.75 19.72 10.23
C LYS A 123 16.93 21.10 9.58
N SER A 124 18.13 21.66 9.61
CA SER A 124 18.45 22.93 8.94
C SER A 124 18.30 22.80 7.41
N CYS A 125 18.85 21.74 6.81
CA CYS A 125 18.68 21.47 5.38
C CYS A 125 17.21 21.17 5.02
N ALA A 126 16.48 20.43 5.86
CA ALA A 126 15.05 20.19 5.67
C ALA A 126 14.21 21.49 5.72
N GLY A 127 14.58 22.44 6.59
CA GLY A 127 13.96 23.76 6.64
C GLY A 127 14.20 24.55 5.34
N LYS A 128 15.45 24.57 4.85
CA LYS A 128 15.81 25.19 3.57
C LYS A 128 15.05 24.55 2.40
N ALA A 129 14.99 23.22 2.37
CA ALA A 129 14.26 22.43 1.39
C ALA A 129 12.76 22.73 1.34
N SER A 130 12.17 23.16 2.46
CA SER A 130 10.76 23.53 2.53
C SER A 130 10.48 24.93 1.96
N SER A 131 11.50 25.79 1.89
CA SER A 131 11.42 27.09 1.26
C SER A 131 11.73 26.96 -0.24
N ASN A 132 10.85 27.48 -1.11
CA ASN A 132 11.01 27.46 -2.58
C ASN A 132 12.25 28.24 -3.11
N LYS A 133 13.14 28.68 -2.21
CA LYS A 133 14.22 29.63 -2.48
C LYS A 133 15.57 28.94 -2.73
N TYR A 134 15.71 27.65 -2.41
CA TYR A 134 16.98 26.92 -2.56
C TYR A 134 16.94 25.96 -3.75
N PRO A 135 17.89 26.07 -4.69
CA PRO A 135 18.02 25.11 -5.78
C PRO A 135 18.42 23.75 -5.23
N LEU A 136 17.83 22.68 -5.77
CA LEU A 136 18.23 21.31 -5.47
C LEU A 136 19.54 21.01 -6.19
N MET A 137 20.49 20.38 -5.50
CA MET A 137 21.73 19.90 -6.12
C MET A 137 21.45 18.81 -7.16
N TYR A 138 20.46 17.95 -6.92
CA TYR A 138 19.98 16.93 -7.87
C TYR A 138 18.56 16.44 -7.51
N LYS A 139 17.88 15.73 -8.42
CA LYS A 139 16.54 15.15 -8.19
C LYS A 139 16.62 13.72 -7.64
N ILE A 140 15.74 13.38 -6.70
CA ILE A 140 15.62 12.02 -6.11
C ILE A 140 15.22 10.95 -7.12
N GLU A 141 14.53 11.34 -8.19
CA GLU A 141 14.05 10.45 -9.25
C GLU A 141 15.21 9.64 -9.87
N ASN A 142 16.43 10.19 -9.89
CA ASN A 142 17.62 9.51 -10.38
C ASN A 142 18.06 8.34 -9.47
N ARG A 143 17.89 8.46 -8.14
CA ARG A 143 18.21 7.41 -7.16
C ARG A 143 17.13 6.32 -7.07
N LEU A 144 15.88 6.71 -7.28
CA LEU A 144 14.76 5.76 -7.32
C LEU A 144 14.85 4.80 -8.52
N GLN A 145 15.61 5.15 -9.56
CA GLN A 145 15.88 4.26 -10.70
C GLN A 145 16.92 3.17 -10.38
N GLU A 146 17.88 3.46 -9.50
CA GLU A 146 18.92 2.50 -9.06
C GLU A 146 18.40 1.51 -8.01
N LEU A 147 17.36 1.90 -7.26
CA LEU A 147 16.68 1.05 -6.27
C LEU A 147 15.47 0.30 -6.85
N LYS A 148 15.37 0.19 -8.19
CA LYS A 148 14.25 -0.47 -8.86
C LYS A 148 14.29 -1.98 -8.62
N PHE A 149 13.29 -2.42 -7.86
CA PHE A 149 12.62 -3.70 -7.99
C PHE A 149 11.96 -3.80 -9.37
#